data_AF-A0A4Q2RV94-F1
#
_entry.id   AF-A0A4Q2RV94-F1
#
_cell.length_a   1.000
_cell.length_b   1.000
_cell.length_c   1.000
_cell.angle_alpha   90.00
_cell.angle_beta   90.00
_cell.angle_gamma   90.00
#
_symmetry.space_group_name_H-M   'P 1'
#
loop_
_entity.id
_entity.type
_entity.pdbx_description
1 polymer ?
#
loop_
_entity_poly.entity_id
_entity_poly.type
_entity_poly.pdbx_seq_one_letter_code
_entity_poly.pdbx_strand_id
1 'polypeptide(L)'
;MPRHVLVMRALLFVLPVGALALALPEVPHWFVVGGVLVAAAQWARSPDHVAGAVALVLVACWWAAHGVVDWRVLAVGVLLVAAHVVSTVLALGPSSLPVDRHVARLWGGRALLVLVPLPVTWLAVRGLDPALAPSWVWLAAGVLTVAMLVTTSRLTQSRPG
;
A
#
# COMPACT_ATOMS: atom_id res chain seq x y z
N MET A 1 14.89 -21.76 0.64
CA MET A 1 13.68 -21.00 1.01
C MET A 1 12.45 -21.82 0.62
N PRO A 2 11.44 -21.95 1.49
CA PRO A 2 10.19 -22.60 1.12
C PRO A 2 9.52 -21.87 -0.06
N ARG A 3 8.85 -22.61 -0.95
CA ARG A 3 8.23 -22.05 -2.17
C ARG A 3 7.24 -20.91 -1.86
N HIS A 4 6.49 -21.02 -0.77
CA HIS A 4 5.53 -19.99 -0.36
C HIS A 4 6.20 -18.67 0.05
N VAL A 5 7.36 -18.72 0.71
CA VAL A 5 8.14 -17.50 1.06
C VAL A 5 8.66 -16.82 -0.19
N LEU A 6 9.15 -17.59 -1.16
CA LEU A 6 9.61 -17.04 -2.43
C LEU A 6 8.49 -16.31 -3.19
N VAL A 7 7.30 -16.93 -3.25
CA VAL A 7 6.11 -16.32 -3.88
C VAL A 7 5.73 -15.03 -3.16
N MET A 8 5.69 -15.02 -1.83
CA MET A 8 5.36 -13.80 -1.07
C MET A 8 6.38 -12.67 -1.29
N ARG A 9 7.68 -12.99 -1.39
CA ARG A 9 8.72 -12.00 -1.68
C ARG A 9 8.63 -11.47 -3.10
N ALA A 10 8.35 -12.32 -4.07
CA ALA A 10 8.09 -11.91 -5.44
C ALA A 10 6.85 -10.99 -5.51
N LEU A 11 5.76 -11.33 -4.81
CA LEU A 11 4.59 -10.48 -4.69
C LEU A 11 4.93 -9.13 -4.05
N LEU A 12 5.69 -9.12 -2.96
CA LEU A 12 6.10 -7.89 -2.28
C LEU A 12 6.92 -6.95 -3.18
N PHE A 13 7.68 -7.50 -4.12
CA PHE A 13 8.37 -6.72 -5.15
C PHE A 13 7.42 -6.24 -6.26
N VAL A 14 6.58 -7.13 -6.79
CA VAL A 14 5.72 -6.84 -7.95
C VAL A 14 4.61 -5.84 -7.61
N LEU A 15 4.06 -5.88 -6.40
CA LEU A 15 2.91 -5.04 -6.02
C LEU A 15 3.21 -3.52 -6.11
N PRO A 16 4.28 -2.98 -5.48
CA PRO A 16 4.63 -1.55 -5.63
C PRO A 16 5.02 -1.18 -7.06
N VAL A 17 5.70 -2.08 -7.78
CA VAL A 17 6.12 -1.84 -9.16
C VAL A 17 4.92 -1.78 -10.11
N GLY A 18 3.96 -2.69 -9.94
CA GLY A 18 2.68 -2.66 -10.67
C GLY A 18 1.86 -1.41 -10.35
N ALA A 19 1.86 -0.98 -9.08
CA ALA A 19 1.21 0.26 -8.66
C ALA A 19 1.82 1.50 -9.33
N LEU A 20 3.16 1.54 -9.46
CA LEU A 20 3.84 2.59 -10.21
C LEU A 20 3.58 2.48 -11.72
N ALA A 21 3.53 1.26 -12.27
CA ALA A 21 3.32 1.06 -13.70
C ALA A 21 1.94 1.54 -14.17
N LEU A 22 0.91 1.36 -13.33
CA LEU A 22 -0.42 1.94 -13.56
C LEU A 22 -0.42 3.48 -13.56
N ALA A 23 0.65 4.08 -13.02
CA ALA A 23 0.89 5.51 -12.87
C ALA A 23 1.88 6.09 -13.90
N LEU A 24 2.37 5.30 -14.85
CA LEU A 24 3.40 5.74 -15.79
C LEU A 24 2.82 6.87 -16.67
N PRO A 25 3.34 8.11 -16.56
CA PRO A 25 2.99 9.17 -17.50
C PRO A 25 3.68 8.92 -18.83
N GLU A 26 3.34 9.72 -19.84
CA GLU A 26 3.97 9.68 -21.16
C GLU A 26 5.50 9.89 -21.08
N VAL A 27 5.98 10.65 -20.08
CA VAL A 27 7.42 10.87 -19.83
C VAL A 27 7.82 10.39 -18.43
N PRO A 28 8.42 9.19 -18.31
CA PRO A 28 8.80 8.62 -17.02
C PRO A 28 9.98 9.35 -16.37
N HIS A 29 9.86 9.69 -15.09
CA HIS A 29 10.97 10.24 -14.31
C HIS A 29 11.81 9.08 -13.75
N TRP A 30 12.93 8.78 -14.39
CA TRP A 30 13.72 7.57 -14.11
C TRP A 30 14.22 7.45 -12.67
N PHE A 31 14.41 8.57 -11.96
CA PHE A 31 14.73 8.54 -10.54
C PHE A 31 13.62 7.92 -9.67
N VAL A 32 12.34 8.18 -9.99
CA VAL A 32 11.22 7.60 -9.25
C VAL A 32 11.09 6.12 -9.56
N VAL A 33 11.22 5.76 -10.85
CA VAL A 33 11.19 4.36 -11.30
C VAL A 33 12.32 3.55 -10.64
N GLY A 34 13.56 4.03 -10.74
CA GLY A 34 14.71 3.40 -10.11
C GLY A 34 14.59 3.33 -8.59
N GLY A 35 14.14 4.42 -7.96
CA GLY A 35 13.93 4.50 -6.52
C GLY A 35 12.92 3.47 -6.02
N VAL A 36 11.76 3.34 -6.68
CA VAL A 36 10.74 2.34 -6.34
C VAL A 36 11.26 0.92 -6.57
N LEU A 37 11.95 0.64 -7.67
CA LEU A 37 12.53 -0.68 -7.95
C LEU A 37 13.54 -1.09 -6.87
N VAL A 38 14.47 -0.21 -6.51
CA VAL A 38 15.49 -0.47 -5.49
C VAL A 38 14.85 -0.63 -4.11
N ALA A 39 13.92 0.26 -3.76
CA ALA A 39 13.21 0.20 -2.48
C ALA A 39 12.36 -1.08 -2.36
N ALA A 40 11.62 -1.45 -3.41
CA ALA A 40 10.83 -2.67 -3.44
C ALA A 40 11.71 -3.93 -3.39
N ALA A 41 12.86 -3.95 -4.08
CA ALA A 41 13.81 -5.06 -4.01
C ALA A 41 14.39 -5.21 -2.60
N GLN A 42 14.74 -4.10 -1.96
CA GLN A 42 15.23 -4.10 -0.58
C GLN A 42 14.14 -4.55 0.41
N TRP A 43 12.90 -4.11 0.20
CA TRP A 43 11.76 -4.50 1.02
C TRP A 43 11.42 -5.99 0.86
N ALA A 44 11.50 -6.52 -0.37
CA ALA A 44 11.34 -7.94 -0.64
C ALA A 44 12.45 -8.79 0.02
N ARG A 45 13.65 -8.23 0.24
CA ARG A 45 14.76 -8.88 0.98
C ARG A 45 14.59 -8.79 2.50
N SER A 46 14.17 -7.65 3.00
CA SER A 46 13.92 -7.40 4.41
C SER A 46 12.54 -6.76 4.59
N PRO A 47 11.49 -7.57 4.84
CA PRO A 47 10.09 -7.11 4.92
C PRO A 47 9.82 -6.05 5.99
N ASP A 48 10.67 -5.98 7.02
CA ASP A 48 10.57 -5.02 8.13
C ASP A 48 11.43 -3.75 7.91
N HIS A 49 12.07 -3.62 6.73
CA HIS A 49 12.94 -2.49 6.42
C HIS A 49 12.12 -1.24 6.07
N VAL A 50 12.64 -0.08 6.47
CA VAL A 50 12.07 1.25 6.13
C VAL A 50 11.95 1.52 4.61
N ALA A 51 12.60 0.68 3.79
CA ALA A 51 12.52 0.76 2.34
C ALA A 51 11.10 0.52 1.83
N GLY A 52 10.28 -0.24 2.59
CA GLY A 52 8.86 -0.38 2.29
C GLY A 52 8.11 0.94 2.36
N ALA A 53 8.29 1.70 3.44
CA ALA A 53 7.69 3.02 3.58
C ALA A 53 8.13 3.96 2.45
N VAL A 54 9.41 3.94 2.06
CA VAL A 54 9.93 4.73 0.93
C VAL A 54 9.23 4.35 -0.37
N ALA A 55 9.08 3.07 -0.68
CA ALA A 55 8.38 2.62 -1.89
C ALA A 55 6.91 3.07 -1.92
N LEU A 56 6.19 2.91 -0.80
CA LEU A 56 4.79 3.34 -0.68
C LEU A 56 4.63 4.86 -0.85
N VAL A 57 5.46 5.64 -0.16
CA VAL A 57 5.43 7.11 -0.21
C VAL A 57 5.79 7.62 -1.61
N LEU A 58 6.82 7.05 -2.25
CA LEU A 58 7.20 7.46 -3.61
C LEU A 58 6.05 7.24 -4.61
N VAL A 59 5.38 6.08 -4.56
CA VAL A 59 4.23 5.79 -5.45
C VAL A 59 3.05 6.71 -5.13
N ALA A 60 2.75 6.95 -3.86
CA ALA A 60 1.65 7.83 -3.45
C ALA A 60 1.91 9.29 -3.85
N CYS A 61 3.11 9.83 -3.58
CA CYS A 61 3.52 11.16 -3.98
C CYS A 61 3.51 11.33 -5.50
N TRP A 62 3.94 10.29 -6.24
CA TRP A 62 3.91 10.30 -7.69
C TRP A 62 2.48 10.45 -8.22
N TRP A 63 1.54 9.65 -7.72
CA TRP A 63 0.11 9.77 -8.07
C TRP A 63 -0.48 11.13 -7.70
N ALA A 64 -0.17 11.64 -6.51
CA ALA A 64 -0.65 12.94 -6.06
C ALA A 64 -0.13 14.09 -6.92
N ALA A 65 1.15 14.06 -7.31
CA ALA A 65 1.77 15.10 -8.13
C ALA A 65 1.22 15.17 -9.56
N HIS A 66 0.78 14.03 -10.12
CA HIS A 66 0.22 13.96 -11.47
C HIS A 66 -1.30 14.16 -11.51
N GLY A 67 -1.96 14.31 -10.36
CA GLY A 67 -3.36 14.74 -10.27
C GLY A 67 -4.37 13.81 -10.95
N VAL A 68 -4.01 12.54 -11.18
CA VAL A 68 -4.85 11.61 -11.95
C VAL A 68 -6.02 11.13 -11.08
N VAL A 69 -7.20 11.69 -11.31
CA VAL A 69 -8.48 11.28 -10.69
C VAL A 69 -9.15 10.22 -11.58
N ASP A 70 -8.47 9.09 -11.78
CA ASP A 70 -9.00 7.95 -12.53
C ASP A 70 -9.30 6.77 -11.58
N TRP A 71 -10.15 5.83 -11.99
CA TRP A 71 -10.47 4.61 -11.23
C TRP A 71 -9.21 3.81 -10.86
N ARG A 72 -8.13 3.97 -11.63
CA ARG A 72 -6.80 3.40 -11.38
C ARG A 72 -6.26 3.73 -9.97
N VAL A 73 -6.65 4.86 -9.38
CA VAL A 73 -6.24 5.21 -8.00
C VAL A 73 -6.73 4.18 -6.98
N LEU A 74 -7.89 3.57 -7.22
CA LEU A 74 -8.43 2.50 -6.37
C LEU A 74 -7.58 1.23 -6.51
N ALA A 75 -7.23 0.85 -7.74
CA ALA A 75 -6.37 -0.31 -8.00
C ALA A 75 -4.98 -0.14 -7.35
N VAL A 76 -4.39 1.06 -7.47
CA VAL A 76 -3.11 1.42 -6.85
C VAL A 76 -3.20 1.31 -5.34
N GLY A 77 -4.23 1.87 -4.72
CA GLY A 77 -4.45 1.77 -3.28
C GLY A 77 -4.56 0.31 -2.81
N VAL A 78 -5.28 -0.54 -3.54
CA VAL A 78 -5.35 -1.99 -3.26
C VAL A 78 -3.98 -2.65 -3.35
N LEU A 79 -3.18 -2.35 -4.37
CA LEU A 79 -1.84 -2.91 -4.54
C LEU A 79 -0.89 -2.50 -3.40
N LEU A 80 -0.92 -1.24 -2.99
CA LEU A 80 -0.09 -0.72 -1.89
C LEU A 80 -0.49 -1.32 -0.54
N VAL A 81 -1.79 -1.43 -0.25
CA VAL A 81 -2.29 -2.10 0.97
C VAL A 81 -1.95 -3.58 0.95
N ALA A 82 -2.09 -4.26 -0.19
CA ALA A 82 -1.70 -5.67 -0.34
C ALA A 82 -0.20 -5.85 -0.07
N ALA A 83 0.66 -4.95 -0.58
CA ALA A 83 2.09 -5.00 -0.32
C ALA A 83 2.40 -4.87 1.18
N HIS A 84 1.74 -3.94 1.87
CA HIS A 84 1.89 -3.77 3.31
C HIS A 84 1.45 -5.02 4.09
N VAL A 85 0.31 -5.62 3.74
CA VAL A 85 -0.16 -6.86 4.39
C VAL A 85 0.83 -8.00 4.18
N VAL A 86 1.31 -8.16 2.95
CA VAL A 86 2.31 -9.20 2.61
C VAL A 86 3.59 -8.99 3.42
N SER A 87 4.08 -7.75 3.55
CA SER A 87 5.28 -7.48 4.35
C SER A 87 5.05 -7.79 5.82
N THR A 88 3.89 -7.42 6.37
CA THR A 88 3.58 -7.66 7.78
C THR A 88 3.46 -9.16 8.06
N VAL A 89 2.81 -9.92 7.19
CA VAL A 89 2.74 -11.39 7.32
C VAL A 89 4.15 -12.01 7.24
N LEU A 90 5.00 -11.53 6.33
CA LEU A 90 6.38 -11.99 6.21
C LEU A 90 7.27 -11.60 7.40
N ALA A 91 6.97 -10.50 8.09
CA ALA A 91 7.73 -10.02 9.25
C ALA A 91 7.30 -10.70 10.56
N LEU A 92 6.03 -11.08 10.70
CA LEU A 92 5.46 -11.61 11.96
C LEU A 92 5.82 -13.08 12.28
N GLY A 93 6.34 -13.85 11.33
CA GLY A 93 6.51 -15.30 11.49
C GLY A 93 7.91 -15.82 11.18
N PRO A 94 8.41 -16.85 11.90
CA PRO A 94 9.61 -17.59 11.48
C PRO A 94 9.42 -18.13 10.07
N SER A 95 10.40 -17.88 9.19
CA SER A 95 10.32 -18.24 7.76
C SER A 95 10.15 -19.74 7.45
N SER A 96 10.22 -20.60 8.47
CA SER A 96 10.02 -22.05 8.41
C SER A 96 8.60 -22.50 8.76
N LEU A 97 7.77 -21.64 9.36
CA LEU A 97 6.42 -22.00 9.79
C LEU A 97 5.37 -21.58 8.76
N PRO A 98 4.33 -22.41 8.54
CA PRO A 98 3.23 -22.06 7.66
C PRO A 98 2.47 -20.85 8.20
N VAL A 99 2.00 -19.98 7.29
CA VAL A 99 1.18 -18.82 7.64
C VAL A 99 -0.13 -19.29 8.27
N ASP A 100 -0.38 -18.91 9.53
CA ASP A 100 -1.63 -19.19 10.20
C ASP A 100 -2.80 -18.48 9.49
N ARG A 101 -3.82 -19.26 9.13
CA ARG A 101 -5.05 -18.76 8.48
C ARG A 101 -5.77 -17.73 9.35
N HIS A 102 -5.69 -17.85 10.68
CA HIS A 102 -6.31 -16.88 11.59
C HIS A 102 -5.63 -15.51 11.48
N VAL A 103 -4.30 -15.48 11.48
CA VAL A 103 -3.49 -14.28 11.28
C VAL A 103 -3.75 -13.67 9.91
N ALA A 104 -3.78 -14.49 8.85
CA ALA A 104 -4.08 -14.03 7.50
C ALA A 104 -5.48 -13.39 7.39
N ARG A 105 -6.50 -13.99 8.03
CA ARG A 105 -7.87 -13.43 8.06
C ARG A 105 -7.94 -12.13 8.84
N LEU A 106 -7.28 -12.04 9.99
CA LEU A 106 -7.24 -10.83 10.80
C LEU A 106 -6.63 -9.67 10.03
N TRP A 107 -5.47 -9.89 9.40
CA TRP A 107 -4.83 -8.88 8.56
C TRP A 107 -5.63 -8.56 7.30
N GLY A 108 -6.28 -9.54 6.68
CA GLY A 108 -7.20 -9.32 5.57
C GLY A 108 -8.39 -8.43 5.95
N GLY A 109 -9.00 -8.64 7.12
CA GLY A 109 -10.08 -7.80 7.63
C GLY A 109 -9.63 -6.36 7.90
N ARG A 110 -8.46 -6.18 8.54
CA ARG A 110 -7.87 -4.85 8.75
C ARG A 110 -7.55 -4.13 7.44
N ALA A 111 -6.99 -4.86 6.48
CA ALA A 111 -6.69 -4.32 5.15
C ALA A 111 -7.95 -3.83 4.45
N LEU A 112 -9.04 -4.60 4.53
CA LEU A 112 -10.32 -4.21 3.95
C LEU A 112 -10.88 -2.92 4.58
N LEU A 113 -10.79 -2.79 5.91
CA LEU A 113 -11.22 -1.57 6.60
C LEU A 113 -10.39 -0.35 6.20
N VAL A 114 -9.07 -0.53 6.06
CA VAL A 114 -8.14 0.53 5.62
C VAL A 114 -8.37 0.93 4.17
N LEU A 115 -9.02 0.09 3.36
CA LEU A 115 -9.41 0.44 1.99
C LEU A 115 -10.68 1.30 1.94
N VAL A 116 -11.49 1.44 3.00
CA VAL A 116 -12.76 2.19 2.98
C VAL A 116 -12.60 3.69 2.62
N PRO A 117 -11.57 4.42 3.12
CA PRO A 117 -11.37 5.81 2.74
C PRO A 117 -11.18 6.03 1.24
N LEU A 118 -10.56 5.08 0.51
CA LEU A 118 -10.27 5.22 -0.91
C LEU A 118 -11.51 5.40 -1.82
N PRO A 119 -12.49 4.48 -1.85
CA PRO A 119 -13.69 4.65 -2.64
C PRO A 119 -14.55 5.80 -2.13
N VAL A 120 -14.57 6.09 -0.83
CA VAL A 120 -15.29 7.23 -0.26
C VAL A 120 -14.72 8.54 -0.78
N THR A 121 -13.39 8.72 -0.71
CA THR A 121 -12.73 9.91 -1.26
C THR A 121 -12.90 9.98 -2.78
N TRP A 122 -12.75 8.87 -3.50
CA TRP A 122 -12.91 8.86 -4.94
C TRP A 122 -14.32 9.29 -5.38
N LEU A 123 -15.36 8.77 -4.71
CA LEU A 123 -16.75 9.19 -4.95
C LEU A 123 -16.98 10.66 -4.60
N ALA A 124 -16.43 11.12 -3.48
CA ALA A 124 -16.53 12.52 -3.06
C ALA A 124 -15.89 13.46 -4.09
N VAL A 125 -14.68 13.13 -4.58
CA VAL A 125 -13.99 13.91 -5.60
C VAL A 125 -14.71 13.88 -6.94
N ARG A 126 -15.29 12.75 -7.34
CA ARG A 126 -16.09 12.66 -8.58
C ARG A 126 -17.36 13.54 -8.56
N GLY A 127 -17.91 13.77 -7.38
CA GLY A 127 -19.07 14.65 -7.20
C GLY A 127 -18.72 16.13 -7.13
N LEU A 128 -17.44 16.47 -7.01
CA LEU A 128 -16.95 17.85 -7.05
C LEU A 128 -16.73 18.28 -8.50
N ASP A 129 -16.98 19.56 -8.76
CA ASP A 129 -16.54 20.19 -10.00
C ASP A 129 -15.00 20.01 -10.13
N PRO A 130 -14.47 19.51 -11.26
CA PRO A 130 -13.02 19.34 -11.45
C PRO A 130 -12.23 20.62 -11.21
N ALA A 131 -12.83 21.80 -11.43
CA ALA A 131 -12.21 23.09 -11.14
C ALA A 131 -12.08 23.37 -9.63
N LEU A 132 -12.86 22.69 -8.79
CA LEU A 132 -12.93 22.86 -7.35
C LEU A 132 -12.26 21.74 -6.56
N ALA A 133 -11.90 20.61 -7.19
CA ALA A 133 -11.31 19.45 -6.53
C ALA A 133 -9.81 19.70 -6.20
N PRO A 134 -9.48 20.09 -4.95
CA PRO A 134 -8.12 20.48 -4.63
C PRO A 134 -7.22 19.25 -4.52
N SER A 135 -5.98 19.33 -5.01
CA SER A 135 -5.01 18.22 -4.99
C SER A 135 -4.70 17.70 -3.58
N TRP A 136 -4.84 18.54 -2.55
CA TRP A 136 -4.63 18.15 -1.14
C TRP A 136 -5.66 17.15 -0.60
N VAL A 137 -6.81 16.96 -1.27
CA VAL A 137 -7.83 15.98 -0.83
C VAL A 137 -7.28 14.56 -0.81
N TRP A 138 -6.37 14.23 -1.72
CA TRP A 138 -5.68 12.94 -1.72
C TRP A 138 -4.69 12.79 -0.56
N LEU A 139 -4.03 13.89 -0.16
CA LEU A 139 -3.20 13.89 1.05
C LEU A 139 -4.05 13.68 2.29
N ALA A 140 -5.20 14.35 2.40
CA ALA A 140 -6.14 14.17 3.50
C ALA A 140 -6.68 12.72 3.57
N ALA A 141 -7.00 12.12 2.43
CA ALA A 141 -7.40 10.72 2.35
C ALA A 141 -6.26 9.75 2.77
N GLY A 142 -5.02 10.05 2.37
CA GLY A 142 -3.84 9.32 2.82
C GLY A 142 -3.67 9.41 4.35
N VAL A 143 -3.79 10.61 4.93
CA VAL A 143 -3.73 10.83 6.38
C VAL A 143 -4.85 10.08 7.09
N LEU A 144 -6.09 10.11 6.57
CA LEU A 144 -7.22 9.38 7.14
C LEU A 144 -7.01 7.86 7.10
N THR A 145 -6.42 7.36 6.01
CA THR A 145 -6.05 5.94 5.86
C THR A 145 -5.02 5.52 6.91
N VAL A 146 -3.98 6.33 7.12
CA VAL A 146 -2.98 6.10 8.18
C VAL A 146 -3.63 6.17 9.57
N ALA A 147 -4.50 7.15 9.81
CA ALA A 147 -5.21 7.28 11.08
C ALA A 147 -6.11 6.07 11.36
N MET A 148 -6.83 5.58 10.35
CA MET A 148 -7.60 4.33 10.45
C MET A 148 -6.69 3.13 10.75
N LEU A 149 -5.55 3.00 10.06
CA LEU A 149 -4.60 1.92 10.32
C LEU A 149 -4.11 1.93 11.77
N VAL A 150 -3.72 3.09 12.30
CA VAL A 150 -3.29 3.28 13.70
C VAL A 150 -4.43 2.99 14.68
N THR A 151 -5.64 3.40 14.35
CA THR A 151 -6.82 3.18 15.22
C THR A 151 -7.17 1.70 15.28
N THR A 152 -7.21 1.04 14.11
CA THR A 152 -7.51 -0.39 14.00
C THR A 152 -6.43 -1.24 14.69
N SER A 153 -5.16 -0.84 14.62
CA SER A 153 -4.09 -1.53 15.33
C SER A 153 -4.25 -1.41 16.85
N ARG A 154 -4.52 -0.21 17.39
CA ARG A 154 -4.75 0.03 18.82
C ARG A 154 -5.94 -0.78 19.36
N LEU A 155 -7.07 -0.77 18.65
CA LEU A 155 -8.29 -1.50 19.05
C LEU A 155 -8.09 -3.02 19.14
N THR A 156 -7.05 -3.54 18.49
CA THR A 156 -6.76 -4.97 18.46
C THR A 156 -5.62 -5.40 19.38
N GLN A 157 -4.84 -4.45 19.91
CA GLN A 157 -3.81 -4.71 20.92
C GLN A 157 -4.39 -4.76 22.34
N SER A 158 -5.60 -4.23 22.57
CA SER A 158 -6.25 -4.12 23.88
C SER A 158 -6.84 -5.44 24.44
N ARG A 159 -6.27 -6.60 24.10
CA ARG A 159 -6.55 -7.86 24.78
C ARG A 159 -5.33 -8.23 25.66
N PRO A 160 -5.29 -7.78 26.92
CA PRO A 160 -4.31 -8.32 27.86
C PRO A 160 -4.70 -9.78 28.14
N GLY A 161 -3.77 -10.69 27.85
CA GLY A 161 -3.75 -12.05 28.40
C GLY A 161 -3.07 -12.05 29.76
#